data_AF-A0A7S2J2P7-F1
#
_entry.id   AF-A0A7S2J2P7-F1
#
_cell.length_a   1.000
_cell.length_b   1.000
_cell.length_c   1.000
_cell.angle_alpha   90.00
_cell.angle_beta   90.00
_cell.angle_gamma   90.00
#
_symmetry.space_group_name_H-M   'P 1'
#
loop_
_entity.id
_entity.type
_entity.pdbx_description
1 polymer ?
#
loop_
_entity_poly.entity_id
_entity_poly.type
_entity_poly.pdbx_seq_one_letter_code
_entity_poly.pdbx_strand_id
1 'polypeptide(L)'
;PDKLCDQVSDAVLDACLSGDPKSKVACETATKDNMVMVAGEITTQTKLDYEKVVRGVVAKIGFDSYVDDLSSVDSKGLSDKTCEVLVRINKQSPDIAGGVHVGKEDLDIGAGDQGIMFGYATDETEDCMPLTH
;
A
#
# COMPACT_ATOMS: atom_id res chain seq x y z
N PRO A 1 12.00 5.78 -2.48
CA PRO A 1 11.69 4.52 -1.76
C PRO A 1 10.31 4.60 -1.12
N ASP A 2 9.99 5.70 -0.44
CA ASP A 2 8.68 5.87 0.22
C ASP A 2 7.52 5.82 -0.79
N LYS A 3 7.62 6.54 -1.92
CA LYS A 3 6.63 6.46 -3.01
C LYS A 3 6.54 5.11 -3.72
N LEU A 4 7.54 4.24 -3.58
CA LEU A 4 7.44 2.84 -4.01
C LEU A 4 6.56 2.08 -3.02
N CYS A 5 6.79 2.25 -1.71
CA CYS A 5 5.98 1.65 -0.66
C CYS A 5 4.51 2.05 -0.77
N ASP A 6 4.22 3.34 -0.95
CA ASP A 6 2.84 3.84 -1.16
C ASP A 6 2.15 3.09 -2.31
N GLN A 7 2.81 3.02 -3.48
CA GLN A 7 2.26 2.35 -4.67
C GLN A 7 2.09 0.84 -4.49
N VAL A 8 2.97 0.18 -3.73
CA VAL A 8 2.83 -1.25 -3.42
C VAL A 8 1.64 -1.48 -2.48
N SER A 9 1.53 -0.67 -1.43
CA SER A 9 0.40 -0.74 -0.48
C SER A 9 -0.94 -0.51 -1.19
N ASP A 10 -1.01 0.50 -2.06
CA ASP A 10 -2.23 0.78 -2.86
C ASP A 10 -2.52 -0.32 -3.89
N ALA A 11 -1.49 -0.92 -4.51
CA ALA A 11 -1.71 -2.03 -5.43
C ALA A 11 -2.26 -3.29 -4.72
N VAL A 12 -1.86 -3.52 -3.46
CA VAL A 12 -2.46 -4.57 -2.61
C VAL A 12 -3.91 -4.23 -2.26
N LEU A 13 -4.21 -2.97 -1.93
CA LEU A 13 -5.57 -2.48 -1.72
C LEU A 13 -6.45 -2.71 -2.96
N ASP A 14 -6.00 -2.29 -4.14
CA ASP A 14 -6.70 -2.45 -5.42
C ASP A 14 -6.97 -3.93 -5.72
N ALA A 15 -5.96 -4.79 -5.51
CA ALA A 15 -6.12 -6.23 -5.69
C ALA A 15 -7.22 -6.79 -4.76
N CYS A 16 -7.25 -6.38 -3.49
CA CYS A 16 -8.29 -6.77 -2.55
C CYS A 16 -9.69 -6.30 -3.01
N LEU A 17 -9.84 -5.01 -3.31
CA LEU A 17 -11.11 -4.38 -3.69
C LEU A 17 -11.66 -4.88 -5.02
N SER A 18 -10.78 -5.27 -5.96
CA SER A 18 -11.19 -5.82 -7.25
C SER A 18 -11.95 -7.16 -7.13
N GLY A 19 -11.60 -7.99 -6.13
CA GLY A 19 -12.25 -9.27 -5.87
C GLY A 19 -13.30 -9.21 -4.75
N ASP A 20 -13.17 -8.27 -3.82
CA ASP A 20 -14.07 -8.09 -2.68
C ASP A 20 -14.15 -6.59 -2.30
N PRO A 21 -15.17 -5.86 -2.80
CA PRO A 21 -15.37 -4.45 -2.49
C PRO A 21 -15.59 -4.14 -1.00
N LYS A 22 -15.88 -5.15 -0.17
CA LYS A 22 -16.04 -5.00 1.28
C LYS A 22 -14.77 -5.30 2.07
N SER A 23 -13.63 -5.50 1.39
CA SER A 23 -12.34 -5.71 2.01
C SER A 23 -12.02 -4.63 3.04
N LYS A 24 -11.32 -5.03 4.11
CA LYS A 24 -10.73 -4.12 5.11
C LYS A 24 -9.22 -4.29 5.00
N VAL A 25 -8.52 -3.23 4.63
CA VAL A 25 -7.10 -3.27 4.27
C VAL A 25 -6.38 -2.18 5.04
N ALA A 26 -5.44 -2.58 5.88
CA ALA A 26 -4.40 -1.74 6.45
C ALA A 26 -3.07 -2.39 6.04
N CYS A 27 -2.53 -1.97 4.90
CA CYS A 27 -1.35 -2.57 4.27
C CYS A 27 -0.19 -1.58 4.32
N GLU A 28 0.81 -1.91 5.11
CA GLU A 28 2.05 -1.15 5.23
C GLU A 28 3.14 -1.80 4.38
N THR A 29 3.94 -0.97 3.71
CA THR A 29 5.08 -1.44 2.93
C THR A 29 6.35 -0.77 3.43
N ALA A 30 7.39 -1.57 3.65
CA ALA A 30 8.74 -1.09 3.91
C ALA A 30 9.70 -1.66 2.87
N THR A 31 10.70 -0.88 2.47
CA THR A 31 11.70 -1.34 1.50
C THR A 31 13.08 -0.87 1.91
N LYS A 32 14.06 -1.74 1.71
CA LYS A 32 15.48 -1.45 1.93
C LYS A 32 16.30 -2.40 1.06
N ASP A 33 17.29 -1.84 0.37
CA ASP A 33 18.18 -2.58 -0.53
C ASP A 33 17.34 -3.46 -1.49
N ASN A 34 17.70 -4.74 -1.70
CA ASN A 34 16.94 -5.62 -2.59
C ASN A 34 15.74 -6.32 -1.90
N MET A 35 15.04 -5.65 -0.98
CA MET A 35 13.93 -6.24 -0.22
C MET A 35 12.70 -5.33 -0.17
N VAL A 36 11.53 -5.93 -0.32
CA VAL A 36 10.22 -5.30 -0.09
C VAL A 36 9.44 -6.14 0.92
N MET A 37 9.01 -5.51 2.01
CA MET A 37 8.18 -6.13 3.04
C MET A 37 6.78 -5.53 3.00
N VAL A 38 5.78 -6.40 2.95
CA VAL A 38 4.37 -6.06 3.08
C VAL A 38 3.87 -6.59 4.43
N ALA A 39 3.27 -5.73 5.23
CA ALA A 39 2.83 -6.03 6.59
C ALA A 39 1.51 -5.33 6.96
N GLY A 40 0.85 -5.77 8.02
CA GLY A 40 -0.38 -5.17 8.53
C GLY A 40 -1.56 -6.13 8.58
N GLU A 41 -2.77 -5.59 8.49
CA GLU A 41 -4.02 -6.35 8.65
C GLU A 41 -4.91 -6.27 7.41
N ILE A 42 -5.27 -7.44 6.87
CA ILE A 42 -6.17 -7.55 5.73
C ILE A 42 -7.26 -8.59 6.05
N THR A 43 -8.50 -8.14 5.95
CA THR A 43 -9.70 -8.99 5.99
C THR A 43 -10.40 -8.89 4.64
N THR A 44 -10.27 -9.92 3.82
CA THR A 44 -10.83 -10.01 2.46
C THR A 44 -11.18 -11.45 2.10
N GLN A 45 -12.11 -11.64 1.16
CA GLN A 45 -12.37 -12.93 0.51
C GLN A 45 -11.46 -13.17 -0.70
N THR A 46 -10.79 -12.14 -1.20
CA THR A 46 -9.88 -12.23 -2.35
C THR A 46 -8.65 -13.05 -1.99
N LYS A 47 -8.22 -13.93 -2.90
CA LYS A 47 -6.92 -14.61 -2.78
C LYS A 47 -5.87 -13.77 -3.49
N LEU A 48 -4.91 -13.22 -2.74
CA LEU A 48 -3.84 -12.41 -3.28
C LEU A 48 -2.56 -13.23 -3.47
N ASP A 49 -1.90 -12.95 -4.58
CA ASP A 49 -0.50 -13.29 -4.81
C ASP A 49 0.35 -12.03 -4.56
N TYR A 50 0.72 -11.82 -3.30
CA TYR A 50 1.45 -10.63 -2.87
C TYR A 50 2.78 -10.47 -3.61
N GLU A 51 3.49 -11.57 -3.87
CA GLU A 51 4.76 -11.53 -4.58
C GLU A 51 4.57 -11.01 -5.99
N LYS A 52 3.57 -11.52 -6.71
CA LYS A 52 3.26 -11.04 -8.06
C LYS A 52 2.86 -9.56 -8.07
N VAL A 53 2.05 -9.11 -7.11
CA VAL A 53 1.64 -7.70 -7.00
C VAL A 53 2.86 -6.80 -6.76
N VAL A 54 3.67 -7.13 -5.75
CA VAL A 54 4.89 -6.37 -5.40
C VAL A 54 5.83 -6.28 -6.60
N ARG A 55 6.20 -7.42 -7.19
CA ARG A 55 7.12 -7.46 -8.34
C ARG A 55 6.55 -6.71 -9.54
N GLY A 56 5.24 -6.79 -9.78
CA GLY A 56 4.56 -6.05 -10.85
C GLY A 56 4.68 -4.53 -10.68
N VAL A 57 4.52 -4.02 -9.47
CA VAL A 57 4.70 -2.59 -9.16
C VAL A 57 6.16 -2.17 -9.32
N VAL A 58 7.10 -2.95 -8.77
CA VAL A 58 8.55 -2.70 -8.87
C VAL A 58 8.98 -2.63 -10.35
N ALA A 59 8.52 -3.58 -11.18
CA ALA A 59 8.77 -3.60 -12.61
C ALA A 59 8.15 -2.39 -13.33
N LYS A 60 6.91 -2.02 -13.00
CA LYS A 60 6.20 -0.87 -13.59
C LYS A 60 6.93 0.45 -13.33
N ILE A 61 7.53 0.60 -12.16
CA ILE A 61 8.34 1.78 -11.80
C ILE A 61 9.69 1.77 -12.53
N GLY A 62 10.21 0.59 -12.90
CA GLY A 62 11.43 0.43 -13.70
C GLY A 62 12.67 -0.05 -12.93
N PHE A 63 12.47 -0.55 -11.71
CA PHE A 63 13.52 -1.17 -10.89
C PHE A 63 13.71 -2.64 -11.32
N ASP A 64 14.73 -2.90 -12.14
CA ASP A 64 14.96 -4.22 -12.74
C ASP A 64 16.35 -4.80 -12.47
N SER A 65 17.24 -4.07 -11.78
CA SER A 65 18.61 -4.48 -11.49
C SER A 65 19.04 -4.12 -10.08
N TYR A 66 19.67 -5.09 -9.42
CA TYR A 66 20.33 -4.89 -8.13
C TYR A 66 21.72 -5.54 -8.19
N VAL A 67 22.74 -4.73 -7.91
CA VAL A 67 24.11 -5.18 -7.67
C VAL A 67 24.50 -4.68 -6.29
N ASP A 68 25.00 -5.58 -5.45
CA ASP A 68 25.44 -5.29 -4.08
C ASP A 68 26.83 -4.63 -4.07
N ASP A 69 26.94 -3.49 -4.77
CA ASP A 69 28.14 -2.67 -4.88
C ASP A 69 27.72 -1.22 -5.12
N LEU A 70 28.04 -0.34 -4.16
CA LEU A 70 27.69 1.08 -4.20
C LEU A 70 28.37 1.85 -5.34
N SER A 71 29.41 1.29 -5.96
CA SER A 71 30.09 1.88 -7.10
C SER A 71 29.48 1.48 -8.46
N SER A 72 28.55 0.52 -8.45
CA SER A 72 27.93 0.02 -9.68
C SER A 72 27.03 1.09 -10.32
N VAL A 73 27.29 1.38 -11.60
CA VAL A 73 26.42 2.23 -12.43
C VAL A 73 25.25 1.45 -13.06
N ASP A 74 25.28 0.12 -12.98
CA ASP A 74 24.26 -0.77 -13.54
C ASP A 74 23.17 -1.10 -12.52
N SER A 75 23.41 -0.87 -11.22
CA SER A 75 22.45 -1.10 -10.14
C SER A 75 21.42 0.02 -10.11
N LYS A 76 20.14 -0.34 -10.19
CA LYS A 76 19.04 0.58 -9.90
C LYS A 76 18.63 0.54 -8.43
N GLY A 77 19.30 -0.25 -7.59
CA GLY A 77 19.05 -0.32 -6.15
C GLY A 77 17.89 -1.23 -5.74
N LEU A 78 17.17 -1.84 -6.68
CA LEU A 78 16.15 -2.88 -6.48
C LEU A 78 15.89 -3.60 -7.80
N SER A 79 15.59 -4.90 -7.76
CA SER A 79 15.22 -5.68 -8.95
C SER A 79 13.89 -6.40 -8.76
N ASP A 80 12.94 -6.16 -9.65
CA ASP A 80 11.66 -6.87 -9.72
C ASP A 80 11.81 -8.40 -9.78
N LYS A 81 12.94 -8.89 -10.32
CA LYS A 81 13.21 -10.33 -10.51
C LYS A 81 13.86 -10.98 -9.32
N THR A 82 14.76 -10.26 -8.64
CA THR A 82 15.61 -10.87 -7.60
C THR A 82 15.32 -10.34 -6.20
N CYS A 83 14.48 -9.31 -6.05
CA CYS A 83 14.18 -8.78 -4.73
C CYS A 83 13.52 -9.84 -3.83
N GLU A 84 13.87 -9.81 -2.56
CA GLU A 84 13.18 -10.56 -1.52
C GLU A 84 11.82 -9.91 -1.24
N VAL A 85 10.76 -10.71 -1.23
CA VAL A 85 9.42 -10.26 -0.84
C VAL A 85 9.02 -10.92 0.48
N LEU A 86 8.92 -10.11 1.53
CA LEU A 86 8.50 -10.56 2.86
C LEU A 86 7.03 -10.22 3.09
N VAL A 87 6.23 -11.22 3.45
CA VAL A 87 4.79 -11.02 3.72
C VAL A 87 4.48 -11.32 5.18
N ARG A 88 3.92 -10.34 5.88
CA ARG A 88 3.52 -10.41 7.30
C ARG A 88 2.13 -9.80 7.49
N ILE A 89 1.13 -10.43 6.85
CA ILE A 89 -0.28 -10.02 6.92
C ILE A 89 -1.05 -10.90 7.90
N ASN A 90 -1.82 -10.25 8.78
CA ASN A 90 -2.80 -10.89 9.66
C ASN A 90 -4.23 -10.40 9.35
N LYS A 91 -5.24 -10.92 10.06
CA LYS A 91 -6.61 -10.39 9.97
C LYS A 91 -6.78 -9.19 10.89
N GLN A 92 -7.73 -8.32 10.55
CA GLN A 92 -8.12 -7.20 11.42
C GLN A 92 -8.57 -7.71 12.79
N SER A 93 -8.22 -6.97 13.86
CA SER A 93 -8.67 -7.26 15.22
C SER A 93 -10.21 -7.28 15.33
N PRO A 94 -10.82 -8.29 15.98
CA PRO A 94 -12.25 -8.32 16.23
C PRO A 94 -12.77 -7.12 17.04
N ASP A 95 -11.96 -6.58 17.95
CA ASP A 95 -12.35 -5.41 18.77
C ASP A 95 -12.50 -4.15 17.90
N ILE A 96 -11.58 -3.98 16.94
CA ILE A 96 -11.65 -2.90 15.94
C ILE A 96 -12.86 -3.13 15.03
N ALA A 97 -13.04 -4.35 14.52
CA ALA A 97 -14.19 -4.68 13.67
C ALA A 97 -15.55 -4.39 14.37
N GLY A 98 -15.65 -4.73 15.66
CA GLY A 98 -16.79 -4.41 16.54
C GLY A 98 -17.03 -2.92 16.72
N GLY A 99 -15.97 -2.14 16.91
CA GLY A 99 -16.04 -0.69 17.00
C GLY A 99 -16.50 -0.02 15.70
N VAL A 100 -16.15 -0.61 14.55
CA VAL A 100 -16.31 0.03 13.24
C VAL A 100 -17.59 -0.41 12.51
N HIS A 101 -17.78 -1.71 12.25
CA HIS A 101 -18.79 -2.16 11.28
C HIS A 101 -19.60 -3.41 11.67
N VAL A 102 -19.18 -4.22 12.64
CA VAL A 102 -19.92 -5.44 12.99
C VAL A 102 -21.25 -5.07 13.65
N GLY A 103 -22.36 -5.58 13.09
CA GLY A 103 -23.71 -5.34 13.62
C GLY A 103 -24.25 -3.94 13.38
N LYS A 104 -23.62 -3.15 12.50
CA LYS A 104 -24.02 -1.78 12.16
C LYS A 104 -24.51 -1.70 10.72
N GLU A 105 -25.43 -0.77 10.46
CA GLU A 105 -25.84 -0.43 9.09
C GLU A 105 -24.77 0.45 8.42
N ASP A 106 -24.74 0.49 7.09
CA ASP A 106 -23.68 1.19 6.34
C ASP A 106 -23.63 2.70 6.63
N LEU A 107 -24.76 3.33 6.97
CA LEU A 107 -24.82 4.75 7.34
C LEU A 107 -24.41 5.04 8.79
N ASP A 108 -24.32 4.00 9.63
CA ASP A 108 -24.02 4.10 11.07
C ASP A 108 -22.64 3.50 11.42
N ILE A 109 -21.78 3.28 10.43
CA ILE A 109 -20.43 2.79 10.66
C ILE A 109 -19.62 3.78 11.49
N GLY A 110 -18.82 3.25 12.43
CA GLY A 110 -17.89 4.05 13.22
C GLY A 110 -16.69 4.46 12.38
N ALA A 111 -16.00 5.54 12.81
CA ALA A 111 -14.67 5.83 12.30
C ALA A 111 -13.72 4.66 12.60
N GLY A 112 -12.80 4.38 11.66
CA GLY A 112 -11.80 3.32 11.81
C GLY A 112 -10.85 3.52 12.98
N ASP A 113 -10.55 4.79 13.28
CA ASP A 113 -9.74 5.24 14.41
C ASP A 113 -10.08 6.72 14.72
N GLN A 114 -9.56 7.24 15.83
CA GLN A 114 -9.55 8.67 16.14
C GLN A 114 -8.58 9.43 15.22
N GLY A 115 -8.92 10.66 14.85
CA GLY A 115 -8.04 11.47 14.01
C GLY A 115 -8.55 12.89 13.77
N ILE A 116 -7.71 13.69 13.11
CA ILE A 116 -8.04 15.03 12.63
C ILE A 116 -7.70 15.10 11.14
N MET A 117 -8.58 15.72 10.36
CA MET A 117 -8.44 15.86 8.91
C MET A 117 -8.57 17.32 8.52
N PHE A 118 -7.74 17.77 7.59
CA PHE A 118 -7.77 19.12 7.04
C PHE A 118 -8.06 19.05 5.54
N GLY A 119 -8.95 19.92 5.06
CA GLY A 119 -9.18 20.15 3.64
C GLY A 119 -8.72 21.56 3.26
N TYR A 120 -8.16 21.72 2.06
CA TYR A 120 -7.67 23.00 1.55
C TYR A 120 -8.00 23.14 0.07
N ALA A 121 -8.23 24.38 -0.37
CA ALA A 121 -8.40 24.76 -1.77
C ALA A 121 -7.96 26.22 -1.97
N THR A 122 -7.40 26.53 -3.14
CA THR A 122 -6.95 27.88 -3.54
C THR A 122 -7.18 28.09 -5.03
N ASP A 123 -7.46 29.31 -5.47
CA ASP A 123 -7.73 29.64 -6.89
C ASP A 123 -6.47 29.97 -7.70
N GLU A 124 -5.27 29.73 -7.14
CA GLU A 124 -3.98 29.92 -7.80
C GLU A 124 -3.82 29.07 -9.08
N THR A 125 -4.53 27.93 -9.17
CA THR A 125 -4.53 27.02 -10.33
C THR A 125 -5.95 26.54 -10.65
N GLU A 126 -6.18 26.05 -11.88
CA GLU A 126 -7.48 25.51 -12.31
C GLU A 126 -7.90 24.24 -11.52
N ASP A 127 -6.93 23.49 -11.00
CA ASP A 127 -7.14 22.29 -10.17
C ASP A 127 -7.41 22.62 -8.69
N CYS A 128 -7.58 23.90 -8.37
CA CYS A 128 -7.81 24.42 -7.01
C CYS A 128 -6.68 24.11 -6.00
N MET A 129 -5.44 23.92 -6.47
CA MET A 129 -4.27 23.56 -5.67
C MET A 129 -3.22 24.69 -5.67
N PRO A 130 -2.35 24.77 -4.64
CA PRO A 130 -1.24 25.72 -4.63
C PRO A 130 -0.32 25.51 -5.83
N LEU A 131 0.11 26.58 -6.49
CA LEU A 131 1.01 26.47 -7.64
C LEU A 131 2.36 25.78 -7.31
N THR A 132 2.77 25.81 -6.05
CA THR A 132 4.04 25.24 -5.58
C THR A 132 3.99 23.75 -5.22
N HIS A 133 2.81 23.11 -5.21
CA HIS A 133 2.63 21.75 -4.70
C HIS A 133 3.44 20.70 -5.48
#